data_AF-A0A1C5FY10-F1
#
_entry.id   AF-A0A1C5FY10-F1
#
_cell.length_a   1.000
_cell.length_b   1.000
_cell.length_c   1.000
_cell.angle_alpha   90.00
_cell.angle_beta   90.00
_cell.angle_gamma   90.00
#
_symmetry.space_group_name_H-M   'P 1'
#
loop_
_entity.id
_entity.type
_entity.pdbx_description
1 polymer ?
#
loop_
_entity_poly.entity_id
_entity_poly.type
_entity_poly.pdbx_seq_one_letter_code
_entity_poly.pdbx_strand_id
1 'polypeptide(L)'
;MADLFEMLLGTGMRRGESLGLHSADVHLAERMLLVRWSLTAVNNNHLYLGHPKTKAGRNWVSLAPRVVAALGHQAALTRTGQPKGTPLEGLVFRRPDGSPLRPQGALVELRRRR
;
A
#
# COMPACT_ATOMS: atom_id res chain seq x y z
N MET A 1 6.09 9.42 -0.71
CA MET A 1 6.46 8.41 -1.74
C MET A 1 7.73 7.65 -1.38
N ALA A 2 8.76 8.25 -0.78
CA ALA A 2 9.94 7.52 -0.29
C ALA A 2 9.56 6.28 0.55
N ASP A 3 8.58 6.42 1.45
CA ASP A 3 8.08 5.31 2.28
C ASP A 3 7.55 4.10 1.49
N LEU A 4 6.96 4.33 0.31
CA LEU A 4 6.49 3.24 -0.56
C LEU A 4 7.69 2.46 -1.14
N PHE A 5 8.79 3.13 -1.46
CA PHE A 5 9.98 2.46 -1.95
C PHE A 5 10.69 1.69 -0.83
N GLU A 6 10.79 2.26 0.37
CA GLU A 6 11.30 1.54 1.54
C GLU A 6 10.50 0.27 1.82
N MET A 7 9.17 0.36 1.69
CA MET A 7 8.29 -0.79 1.83
C MET A 7 8.53 -1.83 0.73
N LEU A 8 8.60 -1.42 -0.54
CA LEU A 8 8.88 -2.34 -1.66
C LEU A 8 10.24 -3.05 -1.51
N LEU A 9 11.29 -2.30 -1.17
CA LEU A 9 12.65 -2.82 -1.01
C LEU A 9 12.81 -3.66 0.26
N GLY A 10 12.11 -3.29 1.33
CA GLY A 10 12.22 -3.96 2.63
C GLY A 10 11.33 -5.18 2.79
N THR A 11 10.30 -5.35 1.97
CA THR A 11 9.35 -6.48 2.06
C THR A 11 9.40 -7.42 0.86
N GLY A 12 9.89 -6.97 -0.30
CA GLY A 12 9.84 -7.72 -1.54
C GLY A 12 8.41 -7.91 -2.09
N MET A 13 7.41 -7.24 -1.51
CA MET A 13 6.03 -7.30 -1.97
C MET A 13 5.91 -6.76 -3.40
N ARG A 14 4.99 -7.34 -4.16
CA ARG A 14 4.68 -6.80 -5.49
C ARG A 14 4.04 -5.43 -5.32
N ARG A 15 4.33 -4.53 -6.25
CA ARG A 15 3.73 -3.17 -6.29
C ARG A 15 2.21 -3.16 -6.06
N GLY A 16 1.46 -4.06 -6.66
CA GLY A 16 0.00 -4.11 -6.45
C GLY A 16 -0.38 -4.49 -5.02
N GLU A 17 0.35 -5.39 -4.38
CA GLU A 17 0.16 -5.78 -2.98
C GLU A 17 0.47 -4.60 -2.05
N SER A 18 1.57 -3.88 -2.30
CA SER A 18 1.92 -2.67 -1.54
C SER A 18 0.88 -1.56 -1.66
N LEU A 19 0.33 -1.36 -2.86
CA LEU A 19 -0.70 -0.35 -3.11
C LEU A 19 -2.09 -0.77 -2.63
N GLY A 20 -2.31 -2.06 -2.42
CA GLY A 20 -3.52 -2.63 -1.84
C GLY A 20 -3.43 -2.82 -0.32
N LEU A 21 -2.35 -2.37 0.32
CA LEU A 21 -2.16 -2.57 1.76
C LEU A 21 -3.10 -1.67 2.55
N HIS A 22 -3.88 -2.27 3.45
CA HIS A 22 -4.76 -1.59 4.39
C HIS A 22 -4.08 -1.35 5.72
N SER A 23 -4.37 -0.21 6.37
CA SER A 23 -3.87 0.08 7.72
C SER A 23 -4.28 -0.99 8.74
N ALA A 24 -5.45 -1.63 8.54
CA ALA A 24 -5.94 -2.71 9.41
C ALA A 24 -5.11 -4.00 9.32
N ASP A 25 -4.35 -4.19 8.23
CA ASP A 25 -3.48 -5.35 8.03
C ASP A 25 -2.01 -5.05 8.42
N VAL A 26 -1.73 -3.87 9.01
CA VAL A 26 -0.38 -3.46 9.46
C VAL A 26 -0.29 -3.48 10.98
N HIS A 27 0.60 -4.32 11.52
CA HIS A 27 0.82 -4.49 12.94
C HIS A 27 2.22 -3.99 13.30
N LEU A 28 2.37 -2.68 13.48
CA LEU A 28 3.68 -2.05 13.72
C LEU A 28 4.35 -2.49 15.03
N ALA A 29 3.56 -2.75 16.08
CA ALA A 29 4.08 -3.24 17.36
C ALA A 29 4.76 -4.61 17.20
N GLU A 30 4.09 -5.52 16.48
CA GLU A 30 4.62 -6.87 16.20
C GLU A 30 5.59 -6.90 15.03
N ARG A 31 5.79 -5.77 14.35
CA ARG A 31 6.64 -5.63 13.16
C ARG A 31 6.25 -6.63 12.07
N MET A 32 4.95 -6.77 11.83
CA MET A 32 4.42 -7.65 10.79
C MET A 32 3.31 -6.96 9.99
N LEU A 33 3.08 -7.43 8.78
CA LEU A 33 1.87 -7.12 8.03
C LEU A 33 1.29 -8.37 7.36
N LEU A 34 0.01 -8.31 7.02
CA LEU A 34 -0.67 -9.34 6.25
C LEU A 34 -0.90 -8.88 4.81
N VAL A 35 -0.47 -9.67 3.84
CA VAL A 35 -0.77 -9.44 2.43
C VAL A 35 -2.14 -10.00 2.11
N ARG A 36 -3.19 -9.18 2.20
CA ARG A 36 -4.58 -9.62 1.95
C ARG A 36 -5.07 -9.29 0.53
N TRP A 37 -4.62 -8.17 0.00
CA TRP A 37 -5.12 -7.56 -1.23
C TRP A 37 -4.01 -7.22 -2.20
N SER A 38 -4.38 -7.07 -3.47
CA SER A 38 -3.53 -6.55 -4.54
C SER A 38 -4.35 -5.61 -5.40
N LEU A 39 -3.88 -4.37 -5.54
CA LEU A 39 -4.45 -3.37 -6.41
C LEU A 39 -3.84 -3.49 -7.81
N THR A 40 -4.68 -3.76 -8.79
CA THR A 40 -4.29 -3.88 -10.21
C THR A 40 -5.07 -2.88 -11.06
N ALA A 41 -4.51 -2.51 -12.21
CA ALA A 41 -5.20 -1.69 -13.20
C ALA A 41 -5.65 -2.59 -14.35
N VAL A 42 -6.95 -2.69 -14.55
CA VAL A 42 -7.59 -3.44 -15.65
C VAL A 42 -7.94 -2.46 -16.76
N ASN A 43 -7.53 -2.78 -17.99
CA ASN A 43 -7.74 -1.98 -19.19
C ASN A 43 -7.35 -0.50 -19.03
N ASN A 44 -6.33 -0.22 -18.21
CA ASN A 44 -5.78 1.11 -17.88
C ASN A 44 -6.74 2.15 -17.26
N ASN A 45 -8.05 1.92 -17.26
CA ASN A 45 -9.02 2.86 -16.72
C ASN A 45 -9.55 2.44 -15.34
N HIS A 46 -9.65 1.14 -15.05
CA HIS A 46 -10.31 0.64 -13.86
C HIS A 46 -9.32 0.06 -12.86
N LEU A 47 -9.38 0.54 -11.62
CA LEU A 47 -8.64 -0.07 -10.52
C LEU A 47 -9.46 -1.22 -9.96
N TYR A 48 -8.83 -2.38 -9.87
CA TYR A 48 -9.41 -3.59 -9.32
C TYR A 48 -8.61 -3.99 -8.08
N LEU A 49 -9.29 -3.98 -6.94
CA LEU A 49 -8.78 -4.55 -5.70
C LEU A 49 -9.25 -6.00 -5.62
N GLY A 50 -8.30 -6.92 -5.69
CA GLY A 50 -8.57 -8.34 -5.61
C GLY A 50 -7.61 -9.02 -4.65
N HIS A 51 -7.80 -10.31 -4.44
CA HIS A 51 -6.83 -11.08 -3.70
C HIS A 51 -5.56 -11.32 -4.52
N PRO A 52 -4.40 -11.54 -3.85
CA PRO A 52 -3.21 -12.06 -4.51
C PRO A 52 -3.57 -13.30 -5.35
N LYS A 53 -3.03 -13.36 -6.57
CA LYS A 53 -3.38 -14.40 -7.56
C LYS A 53 -3.12 -15.83 -7.07
N THR A 54 -2.18 -16.00 -6.13
CA THR A 54 -1.82 -17.29 -5.58
C THR A 54 -2.09 -17.33 -4.08
N LYS A 55 -2.41 -18.53 -3.54
CA LYS A 55 -2.54 -18.74 -2.09
C LYS A 55 -1.26 -18.33 -1.35
N ALA A 56 -0.09 -18.62 -1.94
CA ALA A 56 1.21 -18.22 -1.40
C ALA A 56 1.40 -16.68 -1.32
N GLY A 57 0.66 -15.91 -2.14
CA GLY A 57 0.67 -14.45 -2.08
C GLY A 57 -0.12 -13.89 -0.90
N ARG A 58 -0.96 -14.70 -0.23
CA ARG A 58 -1.63 -14.31 1.02
C ARG A 58 -0.79 -14.75 2.20
N ASN A 59 0.15 -13.91 2.62
CA ASN A 59 1.12 -14.30 3.64
C ASN A 59 1.40 -13.17 4.64
N TRP A 60 1.90 -13.56 5.80
CA TRP A 60 2.50 -12.65 6.77
C TRP A 60 3.91 -12.27 6.32
N VAL A 61 4.24 -10.99 6.45
CA VAL A 61 5.55 -10.43 6.10
C VAL A 61 6.12 -9.75 7.31
N SER A 62 7.33 -10.15 7.72
CA SER A 62 8.08 -9.50 8.80
C SER A 62 8.67 -8.17 8.31
N LEU A 63 8.68 -7.17 9.18
CA LEU A 63 9.08 -5.80 8.86
C LEU A 63 10.44 -5.49 9.48
N ALA A 64 11.40 -5.12 8.63
CA ALA A 64 12.64 -4.54 9.10
C ALA A 64 12.38 -3.18 9.79
N PRO A 65 13.22 -2.74 10.75
CA PRO A 65 13.03 -1.49 11.48
C PRO A 65 12.82 -0.25 10.58
N ARG A 66 13.52 -0.20 9.44
CA ARG A 66 13.35 0.88 8.43
C ARG A 66 11.95 0.92 7.83
N VAL A 67 11.34 -0.25 7.59
CA VAL A 67 9.99 -0.36 7.04
C VAL A 67 8.95 0.04 8.09
N VAL A 68 9.18 -0.33 9.35
CA VAL A 68 8.33 0.10 10.48
C VAL A 68 8.32 1.62 10.59
N ALA A 69 9.49 2.27 10.50
CA ALA A 69 9.60 3.73 10.52
C ALA A 69 8.86 4.38 9.34
N ALA A 70 9.06 3.86 8.12
CA ALA A 70 8.38 4.34 6.91
C ALA A 70 6.85 4.23 7.00
N LEU A 71 6.34 3.11 7.51
CA LEU A 71 4.90 2.90 7.71
C LEU A 71 4.35 3.76 8.84
N GLY A 72 5.10 3.97 9.92
CA GLY A 72 4.74 4.89 11.00
C GLY A 72 4.63 6.34 10.51
N HIS A 73 5.59 6.77 9.68
CA HIS A 73 5.54 8.08 9.02
C HIS A 73 4.31 8.20 8.11
N GLN A 74 4.02 7.19 7.29
CA GLN A 74 2.81 7.19 6.45
C GLN A 74 1.51 7.26 7.26
N ALA A 75 1.40 6.50 8.34
CA ALA A 75 0.23 6.52 9.21
C ALA A 75 -0.01 7.90 9.83
N ALA A 76 1.06 8.65 10.13
CA ALA A 76 0.94 10.02 10.60
C ALA A 76 0.39 10.99 9.53
N LEU A 77 0.74 10.76 8.25
CA LEU A 77 0.30 11.58 7.12
C LEU A 77 -1.14 11.31 6.68
N THR A 78 -1.66 10.08 6.88
CA THR A 78 -2.96 9.64 6.35
C THR A 78 -4.14 9.82 7.31
N ARG A 79 -3.94 10.47 8.46
CA ARG A 79 -4.95 10.61 9.53
C ARG A 79 -6.21 11.40 9.15
N THR A 80 -6.23 12.08 8.00
CA THR A 80 -7.34 12.96 7.57
C THR A 80 -8.02 12.45 6.29
N GLY A 81 -9.35 12.36 6.33
CA GLY A 81 -10.22 12.12 5.17
C GLY A 81 -10.34 10.64 4.78
N GLN A 82 -11.39 9.97 5.23
CA GLN A 82 -11.76 8.63 4.76
C GLN A 82 -13.13 8.74 4.06
N PRO A 83 -13.23 8.42 2.77
CA PRO A 83 -14.50 8.00 2.19
C PRO A 83 -14.86 6.64 2.80
N LYS A 84 -15.87 6.61 3.66
CA LYS A 84 -16.30 5.39 4.36
C LYS A 84 -17.09 4.47 3.43
N GLY A 85 -16.93 3.16 3.60
CA GLY A 85 -17.81 2.13 3.03
C GLY A 85 -17.36 1.52 1.71
N THR A 86 -16.08 1.61 1.33
CA THR A 86 -15.57 0.96 0.11
C THR A 86 -14.36 0.06 0.39
N PRO A 87 -14.09 -0.98 -0.43
CA PRO A 87 -12.88 -1.79 -0.28
C PRO A 87 -11.57 -1.00 -0.41
N LEU A 88 -11.60 0.19 -1.00
CA LEU A 88 -10.46 1.11 -1.13
C LEU A 88 -10.30 2.03 0.09
N GLU A 89 -11.19 1.93 1.07
CA GLU A 89 -11.06 2.61 2.36
C GLU A 89 -9.84 2.09 3.12
N GLY A 90 -9.16 2.96 3.87
CA GLY A 90 -8.05 2.55 4.74
C GLY A 90 -6.76 2.10 4.03
N LEU A 91 -6.57 2.40 2.74
CA LEU A 91 -5.30 2.17 2.07
C LEU A 91 -4.17 3.00 2.69
N VAL A 92 -3.05 2.36 2.98
CA VAL A 92 -1.84 2.99 3.55
C VAL A 92 -1.25 4.01 2.57
N PHE A 93 -1.20 3.66 1.28
CA PHE A 93 -0.63 4.52 0.24
C PHE A 93 -1.72 5.02 -0.70
N ARG A 94 -1.99 6.31 -0.65
CA ARG A 94 -3.06 6.97 -1.41
C ARG A 94 -2.68 8.39 -1.80
N ARG A 95 -3.49 9.00 -2.67
CA ARG A 95 -3.37 10.42 -3.02
C ARG A 95 -3.95 11.30 -1.91
N PRO A 96 -3.61 12.61 -1.88
CA PRO A 96 -4.14 13.54 -0.89
C PRO A 96 -5.68 13.64 -0.89
N ASP A 97 -6.32 13.42 -2.03
CA ASP A 97 -7.78 13.39 -2.20
C ASP A 97 -8.43 12.08 -1.67
N GLY A 98 -7.63 11.16 -1.11
CA GLY A 98 -8.06 9.86 -0.62
C GLY A 98 -8.18 8.78 -1.69
N SER A 99 -8.01 9.12 -2.97
CA SER A 99 -8.09 8.13 -4.06
C SER A 99 -6.85 7.22 -4.08
N PRO A 100 -7.00 5.94 -4.50
CA PRO A 100 -5.88 5.02 -4.60
C PRO A 100 -4.82 5.48 -5.61
N LEU A 101 -3.55 5.15 -5.33
CA LEU A 101 -2.48 5.31 -6.30
C LEU A 101 -2.62 4.30 -7.44
N ARG A 102 -2.50 4.75 -8.69
CA ARG A 102 -2.51 3.84 -9.84
C ARG A 102 -1.19 3.06 -9.91
N PRO A 103 -1.20 1.73 -10.10
CA PRO A 103 0.02 0.92 -10.18
C PRO A 103 1.03 1.40 -11.23
N GLN A 104 0.58 1.85 -12.41
CA GLN A 104 1.50 2.40 -13.42
C GLN A 104 2.04 3.78 -13.02
N GLY A 105 1.24 4.59 -12.32
CA GLY A 105 1.58 5.95 -11.90
C GLY A 105 2.47 6.01 -10.66
N ALA A 106 2.47 4.99 -9.79
CA ALA A 106 3.23 5.01 -8.53
C ALA A 106 4.75 5.25 -8.72
N LEU A 107 5.33 4.78 -9.84
CA LEU A 107 6.72 5.07 -10.22
C LEU A 107 6.89 6.44 -10.91
N VAL A 108 5.86 6.91 -11.64
CA VAL A 108 5.87 8.18 -12.37
C VAL A 108 5.64 9.38 -11.44
N GLU A 109 4.86 9.23 -10.37
CA GLU A 109 4.61 10.28 -9.38
C GLU A 109 5.91 10.72 -8.67
N LEU A 110 6.92 9.85 -8.60
CA LEU A 110 8.27 10.18 -8.10
C LEU A 110 8.97 11.23 -8.98
N ARG A 111 8.70 11.24 -10.29
CA ARG A 111 9.25 12.21 -11.24
C ARG A 111 8.58 13.59 -11.13
N ARG A 112 7.37 13.68 -10.59
CA ARG A 112 6.57 14.93 -10.54
C ARG A 112 6.73 15.73 -9.24
N ARG A 113 7.49 15.22 -8.25
CA ARG A 113 7.69 15.88 -6.95
C ARG A 113 9.16 16.29 -6.70
N ARG A 114 9.96 16.45 -7.76
CA ARG A 114 11.23 17.20 -7.68
C ARG A 114 10.97 18.67 -7.91
#